data_AF-A0A9P7RNF4-F1
#
_entry.id   AF-A0A9P7RNF4-F1
#
_cell.length_a   1.000
_cell.length_b   1.000
_cell.length_c   1.000
_cell.angle_alpha   90.00
_cell.angle_beta   90.00
_cell.angle_gamma   90.00
#
_symmetry.space_group_name_H-M   'P 1'
#
loop_
_entity.id
_entity.type
_entity.pdbx_description
1 polymer ?
#
loop_
_entity_poly.entity_id
_entity_poly.type
_entity_poly.pdbx_seq_one_letter_code
_entity_poly.pdbx_strand_id
1 'polypeptide(L)'
;MYNKRLKGSGHFRTWHGTFGILCMVWLLLQVVLGGGSVWFNGAAFGGGARAKAVWKYHRLSGYLLFFFLLLTVNLGGAWSQWGQRNFSYTMRLMVFVVSPASILTAVYSRIRFSKMKFLT
;
A
#
# COMPACT_ATOMS: atom_id res chain seq x y z
N MET A 1 -15.84 1.88 11.41
CA MET A 1 -17.15 1.68 10.74
C MET A 1 -18.35 2.14 11.57
N TYR A 2 -18.26 2.14 12.90
CA TYR A 2 -19.33 2.58 13.81
C TYR A 2 -19.91 3.97 13.49
N ASN A 3 -19.08 5.00 13.37
CA ASN A 3 -19.52 6.38 13.08
C ASN A 3 -20.27 6.54 11.75
N LYS A 4 -20.01 5.69 10.75
CA LYS A 4 -20.72 5.76 9.46
C LYS A 4 -22.10 5.10 9.53
N ARG A 5 -22.23 4.00 10.26
CA ARG A 5 -23.54 3.37 10.51
C ARG A 5 -24.46 4.31 11.28
N LEU A 6 -23.95 4.97 12.33
CA LEU A 6 -24.72 5.95 13.10
C LEU A 6 -25.18 7.16 12.27
N LYS A 7 -24.43 7.53 11.22
CA LYS A 7 -24.72 8.69 10.36
C LYS A 7 -25.35 8.30 9.02
N GLY A 8 -25.81 7.05 8.86
CA GLY A 8 -26.40 6.54 7.60
C GLY A 8 -25.51 6.70 6.36
N SER A 9 -24.19 6.85 6.54
CA SER A 9 -23.28 7.25 5.48
C SER A 9 -22.75 6.04 4.70
N GLY A 10 -22.74 6.13 3.37
CA GLY A 10 -22.23 5.09 2.49
C GLY A 10 -20.77 4.68 2.77
N HIS A 11 -20.50 3.38 2.66
CA HIS A 11 -19.16 2.81 2.74
C HIS A 11 -18.49 2.86 1.36
N PHE A 12 -17.17 3.10 1.34
CA PHE A 12 -16.34 3.05 0.11
C PHE A 12 -16.85 3.93 -1.06
N ARG A 13 -17.44 5.09 -0.75
CA ARG A 13 -17.96 6.04 -1.76
C ARG A 13 -17.00 7.18 -2.12
N THR A 14 -15.91 7.33 -1.39
CA THR A 14 -14.88 8.36 -1.65
C THR A 14 -13.62 7.69 -2.17
N TRP A 15 -12.78 8.44 -2.89
CA TRP A 15 -11.48 7.95 -3.36
C TRP A 15 -10.64 7.32 -2.23
N HIS A 16 -10.52 8.01 -1.09
CA HIS A 16 -9.87 7.44 0.10
C HIS A 16 -10.50 6.11 0.55
N GLY A 17 -11.83 6.02 0.58
CA GLY A 17 -12.52 4.80 1.00
C GLY A 17 -12.31 3.64 0.02
N THR A 18 -12.41 3.89 -1.28
CA THR A 18 -12.25 2.89 -2.34
C THR A 18 -10.82 2.38 -2.43
N PHE A 19 -9.84 3.27 -2.49
CA PHE A 19 -8.43 2.88 -2.49
C PHE A 19 -8.05 2.21 -1.16
N GLY A 20 -8.61 2.67 -0.04
CA GLY A 20 -8.39 2.05 1.27
C GLY A 20 -8.78 0.58 1.30
N ILE A 21 -10.00 0.23 0.88
CA ILE A 21 -10.42 -1.19 0.88
C ILE A 21 -9.64 -2.02 -0.12
N LEU A 22 -9.35 -1.47 -1.31
CA LEU A 22 -8.53 -2.14 -2.32
C LEU A 22 -7.12 -2.43 -1.78
N CYS A 23 -6.47 -1.45 -1.12
CA CYS A 23 -5.17 -1.63 -0.51
C CYS A 23 -5.21 -2.64 0.63
N MET A 24 -6.27 -2.68 1.45
CA MET A 24 -6.37 -3.66 2.53
C MET A 24 -6.48 -5.09 1.99
N VAL A 25 -7.31 -5.33 0.97
CA VAL A 25 -7.40 -6.65 0.32
C VAL A 25 -6.07 -7.01 -0.32
N TRP A 26 -5.44 -6.08 -1.04
CA TRP A 26 -4.13 -6.30 -1.66
C TRP A 26 -3.04 -6.58 -0.62
N LEU A 27 -3.05 -5.91 0.53
CA LEU A 27 -2.11 -6.15 1.62
C LEU A 27 -2.25 -7.56 2.20
N LEU A 28 -3.47 -8.07 2.36
CA LEU A 28 -3.69 -9.46 2.79
C LEU A 28 -3.10 -10.45 1.77
N LEU A 29 -3.32 -10.21 0.48
CA LEU A 29 -2.69 -11.01 -0.57
C LEU A 29 -1.16 -10.92 -0.54
N GLN A 30 -0.59 -9.75 -0.24
CA GLN A 30 0.86 -9.61 -0.05
C GLN A 30 1.38 -10.43 1.12
N VAL A 31 0.67 -10.43 2.25
CA VAL A 31 1.06 -11.21 3.43
C VAL A 31 1.07 -12.70 3.10
N VAL A 32 0.03 -13.20 2.41
CA VAL A 32 -0.05 -14.61 2.01
C VAL A 32 1.05 -14.98 1.02
N LEU A 33 1.22 -14.22 -0.08
CA LEU A 33 2.22 -14.52 -1.11
C LEU A 33 3.66 -14.35 -0.60
N GLY A 34 3.92 -13.29 0.16
CA GLY A 34 5.21 -13.03 0.78
C GLY A 34 5.55 -14.10 1.81
N GLY A 35 4.65 -14.34 2.77
CA GLY A 35 4.82 -15.36 3.80
C GLY A 35 5.05 -16.75 3.23
N GLY A 36 4.23 -17.19 2.28
CA GLY A 36 4.37 -18.50 1.64
C GLY A 36 5.67 -18.68 0.86
N SER A 37 6.29 -17.60 0.38
CA SER A 37 7.54 -17.67 -0.38
C SER A 37 8.81 -17.57 0.45
N VAL A 38 8.74 -17.14 1.72
CA VAL A 38 9.92 -17.03 2.60
C VAL A 38 9.88 -17.92 3.83
N TRP A 39 8.71 -18.20 4.39
CA TRP A 39 8.62 -19.04 5.58
C TRP A 39 8.79 -20.51 5.24
N PHE A 40 9.37 -21.26 6.18
CA PHE A 40 9.68 -22.68 6.01
C PHE A 40 10.45 -22.97 4.71
N ASN A 41 11.44 -22.13 4.39
CA ASN A 41 12.23 -22.19 3.15
C ASN A 41 11.39 -22.14 1.86
N GLY A 42 10.21 -21.53 1.90
CA GLY A 42 9.32 -21.40 0.75
C GLY A 42 8.58 -22.68 0.38
N ALA A 43 8.37 -23.59 1.34
CA ALA A 43 7.72 -24.88 1.13
C ALA A 43 6.37 -24.78 0.40
N ALA A 44 5.58 -23.73 0.66
CA ALA A 44 4.29 -23.51 0.02
C ALA A 44 4.38 -23.31 -1.52
N PHE A 45 5.55 -22.93 -2.03
CA PHE A 45 5.82 -22.78 -3.46
C PHE A 45 6.94 -23.72 -3.96
N GLY A 46 7.19 -24.83 -3.25
CA GLY A 46 8.17 -25.84 -3.64
C GLY A 46 9.63 -25.50 -3.34
N GLY A 47 9.87 -24.45 -2.55
CA GLY A 47 11.17 -24.07 -2.02
C GLY A 47 12.19 -23.52 -3.02
N GLY A 48 13.35 -23.10 -2.49
CA GLY A 48 14.53 -22.71 -3.26
C GLY A 48 14.25 -21.74 -4.41
N ALA A 49 14.59 -22.17 -5.64
CA ALA A 49 14.41 -21.35 -6.84
C ALA A 49 12.95 -21.10 -7.20
N ARG A 50 12.04 -22.06 -6.96
CA ARG A 50 10.61 -21.93 -7.28
C ARG A 50 9.94 -20.88 -6.40
N ALA A 51 10.19 -20.93 -5.09
CA ALA A 51 9.71 -19.90 -4.17
C ALA A 51 10.26 -18.51 -4.50
N LYS A 52 11.54 -18.43 -4.86
CA LYS A 52 12.18 -17.16 -5.29
C LYS A 52 11.58 -16.60 -6.59
N ALA A 53 11.14 -17.46 -7.50
CA ALA A 53 10.47 -17.03 -8.74
C ALA A 53 9.11 -16.38 -8.47
N VAL A 54 8.43 -16.74 -7.37
CA VAL A 54 7.19 -16.08 -6.90
C VAL A 54 7.50 -14.76 -6.17
N TRP A 55 8.55 -14.75 -5.34
CA TRP A 55 8.94 -13.58 -4.53
C TRP A 55 9.19 -12.29 -5.35
N LYS A 56 9.65 -12.40 -6.60
CA LYS A 56 9.84 -11.22 -7.47
C LYS A 56 8.53 -10.45 -7.72
N TYR A 57 7.40 -11.16 -7.80
CA TYR A 57 6.08 -10.57 -7.95
C TYR A 57 5.61 -9.92 -6.66
N HIS A 58 5.77 -10.60 -5.51
CA HIS A 58 5.53 -10.00 -4.19
C HIS A 58 6.30 -8.68 -4.02
N ARG A 59 7.58 -8.66 -4.41
CA ARG A 59 8.42 -7.47 -4.34
C ARG A 59 7.91 -6.32 -5.22
N LEU A 60 7.68 -6.56 -6.52
CA LEU A 60 7.20 -5.52 -7.43
C LEU A 60 5.83 -4.99 -6.99
N SER A 61 4.92 -5.93 -6.71
CA SER A 61 3.56 -5.64 -6.29
C SER A 61 3.54 -4.89 -4.95
N GLY A 62 4.48 -5.19 -4.04
CA GLY A 62 4.67 -4.46 -2.79
C GLY A 62 5.08 -2.99 -2.98
N TYR A 63 5.93 -2.67 -3.96
CA TYR A 63 6.26 -1.27 -4.28
C TYR A 63 5.02 -0.51 -4.79
N LEU A 64 4.24 -1.12 -5.69
CA LEU A 64 3.00 -0.53 -6.18
C LEU A 64 1.98 -0.34 -5.04
N LEU A 65 1.79 -1.36 -4.20
CA LEU A 65 0.91 -1.26 -3.04
C LEU A 65 1.36 -0.16 -2.08
N PHE A 66 2.66 -0.02 -1.84
CA PHE A 66 3.20 1.04 -0.98
C PHE A 66 2.85 2.44 -1.50
N PHE A 67 2.96 2.66 -2.80
CA PHE A 67 2.49 3.90 -3.43
C PHE A 67 1.00 4.14 -3.19
N PHE A 68 0.16 3.14 -3.43
CA PHE A 68 -1.30 3.29 -3.25
C PHE A 68 -1.70 3.48 -1.78
N LEU A 69 -0.96 2.90 -0.82
CA LEU A 69 -1.14 3.16 0.61
C LEU A 69 -0.85 4.62 0.95
N LEU A 70 0.27 5.17 0.46
CA LEU A 70 0.61 6.58 0.67
C LEU A 70 -0.35 7.53 -0.06
N LEU A 71 -0.82 7.16 -1.25
CA LEU A 71 -1.89 7.88 -1.95
C LEU A 71 -3.20 7.85 -1.12
N THR A 72 -3.54 6.73 -0.51
CA THR A 72 -4.73 6.61 0.36
C THR A 72 -4.61 7.54 1.57
N VAL A 73 -3.43 7.63 2.19
CA VAL A 73 -3.14 8.57 3.28
C VAL A 73 -3.29 10.01 2.80
N ASN A 74 -2.74 10.35 1.64
CA ASN A 74 -2.89 11.68 1.02
C ASN A 74 -4.37 12.04 0.79
N LEU A 75 -5.14 11.15 0.16
CA LEU A 75 -6.57 11.37 -0.10
C LEU A 75 -7.38 11.53 1.20
N GLY A 76 -7.00 10.79 2.25
CA GLY A 76 -7.67 10.84 3.56
C GLY A 76 -7.35 12.13 4.32
N GLY A 77 -6.07 12.46 4.45
CA GLY A 77 -5.63 13.59 5.27
C GLY A 77 -5.64 14.93 4.54
N ALA A 78 -5.17 14.98 3.29
CA ALA A 78 -5.12 16.23 2.53
C ALA A 78 -6.47 16.56 1.90
N TRP A 79 -7.21 15.61 1.34
CA TRP A 79 -8.32 15.95 0.43
C TRP A 79 -9.72 15.60 0.94
N SER A 80 -9.85 14.74 1.96
CA SER A 80 -11.17 14.40 2.48
C SER A 80 -11.82 15.58 3.20
N GLN A 81 -13.14 15.62 3.21
CA GLN A 81 -13.92 16.61 3.99
C GLN A 81 -13.55 16.60 5.47
N TRP A 82 -13.23 15.43 6.03
CA TRP A 82 -12.76 15.34 7.40
C TRP A 82 -11.38 15.99 7.57
N GLY A 83 -10.43 15.70 6.68
CA GLY A 83 -9.09 16.31 6.73
C GLY A 83 -9.12 17.84 6.57
N GLN A 84 -9.94 18.33 5.64
CA GLN A 84 -10.16 19.76 5.40
C GLN A 84 -10.71 20.49 6.64
N ARG A 85 -11.56 19.81 7.43
CA ARG A 85 -12.21 20.40 8.61
C ARG A 85 -11.33 20.40 9.86
N ASN A 86 -10.43 19.42 9.98
CA ASN A 86 -9.68 19.19 11.22
C ASN A 86 -8.23 19.69 11.17
N PHE A 87 -7.70 20.00 9.98
CA PHE A 87 -6.30 20.41 9.83
C PHE A 87 -6.16 21.71 9.03
N SER A 88 -5.19 22.52 9.42
CA SER A 88 -4.80 23.70 8.64
C SER A 88 -4.26 23.31 7.27
N TYR A 89 -4.34 24.23 6.30
CA TYR A 89 -3.84 23.99 4.95
C TYR A 89 -2.35 23.62 4.93
N THR A 90 -1.53 24.34 5.70
CA THR A 90 -0.09 24.07 5.82
C THR A 90 0.19 22.68 6.37
N MET A 91 -0.52 22.27 7.43
CA MET A 91 -0.36 20.94 8.01
C MET A 91 -0.77 19.85 7.01
N ARG A 92 -1.85 20.07 6.25
CA ARG A 92 -2.30 19.12 5.21
C ARG A 92 -1.24 18.91 4.14
N LEU A 93 -0.64 19.99 3.64
CA LEU A 93 0.43 19.90 2.65
C LEU A 93 1.67 19.21 3.20
N MET A 94 2.16 19.65 4.36
CA MET A 94 3.40 19.11 4.92
C MET A 94 3.26 17.62 5.27
N VAL A 95 2.23 17.26 6.03
CA VAL A 95 2.08 15.92 6.60
C VAL A 95 1.54 14.92 5.57
N PHE A 96 0.59 15.32 4.73
CA PHE A 96 -0.10 14.37 3.85
C PHE A 96 0.33 14.47 2.39
N VAL A 97 1.10 15.47 1.97
CA VAL A 97 1.66 15.57 0.61
C VAL A 97 3.18 15.42 0.64
N VAL A 98 3.88 16.31 1.36
CA VAL A 98 5.35 16.37 1.35
C VAL A 98 5.96 15.15 2.03
N SER A 99 5.51 14.77 3.23
CA SER A 99 6.06 13.59 3.92
C SER A 99 5.83 12.27 3.17
N PRO A 100 4.65 11.97 2.61
CA PRO A 100 4.48 10.77 1.79
C PRO A 100 5.33 10.78 0.52
N ALA A 101 5.48 11.93 -0.14
CA ALA A 101 6.34 12.05 -1.32
C ALA A 101 7.82 11.81 -0.98
N SER A 102 8.31 12.34 0.15
CA SER A 102 9.70 12.12 0.59
C SER A 102 9.95 10.66 0.97
N ILE A 103 9.02 10.03 1.69
CA ILE A 103 9.08 8.60 2.03
C ILE A 103 9.09 7.75 0.75
N LEU A 104 8.21 8.05 -0.21
CA LEU A 104 8.14 7.33 -1.48
C LEU A 104 9.48 7.43 -2.23
N THR A 105 10.05 8.64 -2.30
CA THR A 105 11.35 8.89 -2.92
C THR A 105 12.47 8.10 -2.23
N ALA A 106 12.51 8.11 -0.90
CA ALA A 106 13.49 7.39 -0.11
C ALA A 106 13.40 5.87 -0.33
N VAL A 107 12.21 5.29 -0.37
CA VAL A 107 12.02 3.85 -0.63
C VAL A 107 12.36 3.51 -2.09
N TYR A 108 11.92 4.34 -3.05
CA TYR A 108 12.06 4.06 -4.47
C TYR A 108 13.51 4.18 -4.95
N SER A 109 14.30 5.08 -4.34
CA SER A 109 15.74 5.16 -4.60
C SER A 109 16.51 3.87 -4.26
N ARG A 110 15.92 2.97 -3.46
CA ARG A 110 16.54 1.70 -3.06
C ARG A 110 15.97 0.47 -3.77
N ILE A 111 15.16 0.67 -4.81
CA ILE A 111 14.63 -0.43 -5.62
C ILE A 111 15.78 -1.17 -6.31
N ARG A 112 15.80 -2.50 -6.17
CA ARG A 112 16.80 -3.39 -6.77
C ARG A 112 16.23 -4.14 -7.96
N PHE A 113 16.24 -3.53 -9.14
CA PHE A 113 15.74 -4.12 -10.40
C PHE A 113 16.41 -5.46 -10.73
N SER A 114 17.69 -5.64 -10.37
CA SER A 114 18.43 -6.90 -10.58
C SER A 114 17.81 -8.13 -9.87
N LYS A 115 16.94 -7.91 -8.87
CA LYS A 115 16.20 -8.96 -8.15
C LYS A 115 14.77 -9.18 -8.68
N MET A 116 14.38 -8.48 -9.74
CA MET A 116 13.05 -8.53 -10.38
C MET A 116 13.18 -8.73 -11.89
N LYS A 117 13.98 -9.71 -12.31
CA LYS A 117 14.10 -10.06 -13.74
C LYS A 117 12.88 -10.89 -14.16
N PHE A 118 12.11 -10.36 -15.11
CA PHE A 118 10.90 -11.02 -15.63
C PHE A 118 11.14 -11.75 -16.96
N LEU A 119 12.18 -11.37 -17.70
CA LEU A 119 12.49 -11.86 -19.06
C LEU A 119 13.90 -12.45 -19.18
N THR A 120 14.27 -13.31 -18.23
CA THR A 120 15.50 -14.13 -18.30
C THR A 120 15.16 -15.55 -17.95
#